data_AF-A0A9C7PQ03-F1
#
_entry.id   AF-A0A9C7PQ03-F1
#
_cell.length_a   1.000
_cell.length_b   1.000
_cell.length_c   1.000
_cell.angle_alpha   90.00
_cell.angle_beta   90.00
_cell.angle_gamma   90.00
#
_symmetry.space_group_name_H-M   'P 1'
#
loop_
_entity.id
_entity.type
_entity.pdbx_description
1 polymer ?
#
loop_
_entity_poly.entity_id
_entity_poly.type
_entity_poly.pdbx_seq_one_letter_code
_entity_poly.pdbx_strand_id
1 'polypeptide(L)'
;MIDGYHRQADLVEVAAEAVLQRALRENVSLLLEGVHVRPRARSKKIPHDPNAIVIQIILGVTNKKQLQRQFQGRSKSSQDRRADRYLESFDAIWELQKALLAEAKTSNLSVIINDNLTDALAMIMRNISNSLRDHNLKTDQS
;
A
#
# COMPACT_ATOMS: atom_id res chain seq x y z
N MET A 1 4.53 1.05 -20.02
CA MET A 1 5.02 0.65 -18.69
C MET A 1 3.87 0.44 -17.70
N ILE A 2 2.99 1.42 -17.51
CA ILE A 2 1.83 1.34 -16.60
C ILE A 2 0.89 0.17 -16.95
N ASP A 3 0.61 -0.07 -18.23
CA ASP A 3 -0.22 -1.21 -18.65
C ASP A 3 0.41 -2.57 -18.32
N GLY A 4 1.74 -2.67 -18.45
CA GLY A 4 2.49 -3.87 -18.07
C GLY A 4 2.42 -4.11 -16.56
N TYR A 5 2.53 -3.04 -15.77
CA TYR A 5 2.30 -3.09 -14.33
C TYR A 5 0.88 -3.54 -13.98
N HIS A 6 -0.15 -2.98 -14.65
CA HIS A 6 -1.54 -3.36 -14.39
C HIS A 6 -1.77 -4.85 -14.67
N ARG A 7 -1.25 -5.38 -15.78
CA ARG A 7 -1.36 -6.80 -16.12
C ARG A 7 -0.69 -7.70 -15.08
N GLN A 8 0.48 -7.29 -14.56
CA GLN A 8 1.15 -8.01 -13.47
C GLN A 8 0.35 -7.92 -12.16
N ALA A 9 -0.19 -6.75 -11.85
CA ALA A 9 -1.01 -6.54 -10.66
C ALA A 9 -2.32 -7.35 -10.71
N ASP A 10 -2.94 -7.51 -11.88
CA ASP A 10 -4.13 -8.35 -12.08
C ASP A 10 -3.86 -9.81 -11.64
N LEU A 11 -2.68 -10.34 -11.95
CA LEU A 11 -2.30 -11.71 -11.57
C LEU A 11 -2.11 -11.85 -10.06
N VAL A 12 -1.50 -10.85 -9.42
CA VAL A 12 -1.24 -10.85 -7.97
C VAL A 12 -2.54 -10.62 -7.18
N GLU A 13 -3.48 -9.86 -7.74
CA GLU A 13 -4.75 -9.53 -7.09
C GLU A 13 -5.58 -10.78 -6.75
N VAL A 14 -5.59 -11.79 -7.62
CA VAL A 14 -6.33 -13.04 -7.36
C VAL A 14 -5.78 -13.75 -6.13
N ALA A 15 -4.45 -13.82 -6.00
CA ALA A 15 -3.80 -14.43 -4.84
C ALA A 15 -4.03 -13.59 -3.57
N ALA A 16 -3.90 -12.26 -3.66
CA ALA A 16 -4.17 -11.34 -2.55
C ALA A 16 -5.60 -11.47 -2.02
N GLU A 17 -6.58 -11.62 -2.92
CA GLU A 17 -7.99 -11.83 -2.56
C GLU A 17 -8.18 -13.16 -1.84
N ALA A 18 -7.59 -14.25 -2.35
CA ALA A 18 -7.68 -15.56 -1.70
C ALA A 18 -7.11 -15.54 -0.26
N VAL A 19 -5.99 -14.84 -0.05
CA VAL A 19 -5.38 -14.67 1.28
C VAL A 19 -6.28 -13.81 2.19
N LEU A 20 -6.88 -12.74 1.66
CA LEU A 20 -7.84 -11.91 2.40
C LEU A 20 -9.07 -12.72 2.83
N GLN A 21 -9.68 -13.47 1.92
CA GLN A 21 -10.85 -14.32 2.20
C GLN A 21 -10.52 -15.41 3.21
N ARG A 22 -9.30 -15.95 3.19
CA ARG A 22 -8.84 -16.87 4.21
C ARG A 22 -8.72 -16.19 5.58
N ALA A 23 -8.09 -15.01 5.63
CA ALA A 23 -7.93 -14.26 6.88
C ALA A 23 -9.28 -13.88 7.52
N LEU A 24 -10.26 -13.50 6.70
CA LEU A 24 -11.65 -13.26 7.13
C LEU A 24 -12.28 -14.53 7.72
N ARG A 25 -12.20 -15.66 7.01
CA ARG A 25 -12.78 -16.94 7.47
C ARG A 25 -12.12 -17.48 8.74
N GLU A 26 -10.81 -17.30 8.87
CA GLU A 26 -10.03 -17.78 10.01
C GLU A 26 -10.02 -16.77 11.18
N ASN A 27 -10.65 -15.60 11.00
CA ASN A 27 -10.69 -14.50 11.97
C ASN A 27 -9.30 -14.10 12.48
N VAL A 28 -8.37 -13.89 11.54
CA VAL A 28 -6.98 -13.49 11.84
C VAL A 28 -6.64 -12.16 11.19
N SER A 29 -5.78 -11.38 11.86
CA SER A 29 -5.25 -10.14 11.33
C SER A 29 -4.30 -10.39 10.15
N LEU A 30 -4.42 -9.59 9.09
CA LEU A 30 -3.59 -9.68 7.89
C LEU A 30 -2.96 -8.33 7.56
N LEU A 31 -1.64 -8.29 7.40
CA LEU A 31 -0.92 -7.19 6.75
C LEU A 31 -0.50 -7.65 5.36
N LEU A 32 -1.01 -6.99 4.32
CA LEU A 32 -0.62 -7.25 2.93
C LEU A 32 0.19 -6.07 2.39
N GLU A 33 1.44 -6.34 2.02
CA GLU A 33 2.35 -5.36 1.43
C GLU A 33 2.75 -5.78 0.00
N GLY A 34 2.92 -4.80 -0.89
CA GLY A 34 3.55 -4.99 -2.18
C GLY A 34 3.17 -3.93 -3.19
N VAL A 35 4.06 -3.68 -4.15
CA VAL A 35 3.83 -2.69 -5.23
C VAL A 35 2.64 -3.03 -6.11
N HIS A 36 2.24 -4.31 -6.18
CA HIS A 36 1.11 -4.81 -6.96
C HIS A 36 -0.24 -4.67 -6.25
N VAL A 37 -0.27 -4.22 -4.98
CA VAL A 37 -1.51 -3.99 -4.24
C VAL A 37 -2.09 -2.64 -4.64
N ARG A 38 -3.05 -2.67 -5.57
CA ARG A 38 -3.60 -1.45 -6.19
C ARG A 38 -4.70 -0.76 -5.35
N PRO A 39 -4.81 0.58 -5.44
CA PRO A 39 -5.93 1.35 -4.91
C PRO A 39 -7.32 0.88 -5.36
N ARG A 40 -7.59 0.75 -6.67
CA ARG A 40 -8.96 0.51 -7.20
C ARG A 40 -9.51 -0.89 -6.97
N ALA A 41 -8.65 -1.89 -6.82
CA ALA A 41 -9.03 -3.31 -6.82
C ALA A 41 -9.98 -3.71 -5.68
N ARG A 42 -9.80 -3.11 -4.49
CA ARG A 42 -10.48 -3.57 -3.28
C ARG A 42 -11.92 -3.05 -3.12
N SER A 43 -12.26 -1.93 -3.77
CA SER A 43 -13.58 -1.29 -3.61
C SER A 43 -14.77 -2.14 -4.06
N LYS A 44 -14.57 -3.15 -4.92
CA LYS A 44 -15.64 -3.98 -5.48
C LYS A 44 -15.65 -5.44 -5.03
N LYS A 45 -14.60 -5.92 -4.35
CA LYS A 45 -14.38 -7.36 -4.15
C LYS A 45 -14.17 -7.79 -2.71
N ILE A 46 -13.83 -6.87 -1.80
CA ILE A 46 -13.90 -7.19 -0.37
C ILE A 46 -15.39 -7.29 -0.02
N PRO A 47 -15.88 -8.46 0.42
CA PRO A 47 -17.22 -8.56 0.98
C PRO A 47 -17.33 -7.48 2.05
N HIS A 48 -18.40 -6.69 2.02
CA HIS A 48 -18.75 -5.84 3.15
C HIS A 48 -19.14 -6.77 4.30
N ASP A 49 -18.16 -7.42 4.91
CA ASP A 49 -18.30 -8.05 6.20
C ASP A 49 -18.31 -6.90 7.21
N PRO A 50 -19.45 -6.60 7.85
CA PRO A 50 -19.54 -5.50 8.80
C PRO A 50 -18.62 -5.70 10.00
N ASN A 51 -18.09 -6.90 10.23
CA ASN A 51 -17.17 -7.21 11.32
C ASN A 51 -15.69 -7.06 10.94
N ALA A 52 -15.38 -6.82 9.65
CA ALA A 52 -14.01 -6.67 9.19
C ALA A 52 -13.59 -5.20 9.09
N ILE A 53 -12.44 -4.87 9.67
CA ILE A 53 -11.85 -3.54 9.56
C ILE A 53 -10.75 -3.60 8.50
N VAL A 54 -10.98 -2.93 7.37
CA VAL A 54 -10.00 -2.85 6.29
C VAL A 54 -9.42 -1.45 6.23
N ILE A 55 -8.10 -1.37 6.40
CA ILE A 55 -7.35 -0.11 6.42
C ILE A 55 -6.36 -0.15 5.27
N GLN A 56 -6.55 0.72 4.28
CA GLN A 56 -5.68 0.79 3.13
C GLN A 56 -4.85 2.08 3.19
N ILE A 57 -3.53 1.90 3.10
CA ILE A 57 -2.55 2.98 3.16
C ILE A 57 -1.64 2.86 1.94
N ILE A 58 -1.44 3.97 1.25
CA ILE A 58 -0.43 4.10 0.19
C ILE A 58 0.71 4.96 0.73
N LEU A 59 1.92 4.42 0.67
CA LEU A 59 3.14 5.17 0.99
C LEU A 59 3.68 5.82 -0.28
N GLY A 60 4.02 7.10 -0.19
CA GLY A 60 4.67 7.83 -1.26
C GLY A 60 5.80 8.69 -0.74
N VAL A 61 6.69 9.13 -1.62
CA VAL A 61 7.67 10.17 -1.32
C VAL A 61 7.49 11.36 -2.25
N THR A 62 7.70 12.57 -1.73
CA THR A 62 7.43 13.80 -2.49
C THR A 62 8.59 14.19 -3.41
N ASN A 63 9.80 13.70 -3.09
CA ASN A 63 11.02 14.10 -3.76
C ASN A 63 11.71 12.92 -4.45
N LYS A 64 11.89 13.04 -5.77
CA LYS A 64 12.59 12.06 -6.60
C LYS A 64 14.01 11.78 -6.09
N LYS A 65 14.78 12.80 -5.70
CA LYS A 65 16.13 12.61 -5.13
C LYS A 65 16.10 11.83 -3.81
N GLN A 66 15.04 12.01 -3.02
CA GLN A 66 14.88 11.27 -1.76
C GLN A 66 14.58 9.80 -2.01
N LEU A 67 13.70 9.47 -2.95
CA LEU A 67 13.47 8.08 -3.37
C LEU A 67 14.77 7.41 -3.82
N GLN A 68 15.57 8.12 -4.62
CA GLN A 68 16.86 7.63 -5.09
C GLN A 68 17.82 7.34 -3.93
N ARG A 69 17.90 8.23 -2.94
CA ARG A 69 18.71 8.02 -1.72
C ARG A 69 18.21 6.81 -0.91
N GLN A 70 16.91 6.60 -0.81
CA GLN A 70 16.34 5.43 -0.13
C GLN A 70 16.78 4.12 -0.81
N PHE A 71 16.75 4.06 -2.15
CA PHE A 71 17.24 2.88 -2.89
C PHE A 71 18.76 2.68 -2.73
N GLN A 72 19.55 3.76 -2.79
CA GLN A 72 20.99 3.70 -2.57
C GLN A 72 21.34 3.26 -1.14
N GLY A 73 20.60 3.73 -0.14
CA GLY A 73 20.78 3.32 1.26
C GLY A 73 20.55 1.82 1.44
N ARG A 74 19.52 1.26 0.79
CA ARG A 74 19.25 -0.18 0.76
C ARG A 74 20.39 -0.96 0.11
N SER A 75 20.95 -0.47 -0.99
CA SER A 75 22.11 -1.09 -1.65
C SER A 75 23.36 -1.21 -0.77
N LYS A 76 23.51 -0.30 0.20
CA LYS A 76 24.68 -0.25 1.08
C LYS A 76 24.47 -1.08 2.34
N SER A 77 23.24 -1.19 2.83
CA SER A 77 22.91 -1.94 4.04
C SER A 77 22.61 -3.42 3.78
N SER A 78 22.18 -3.78 2.57
CA SER A 78 22.06 -5.16 2.12
C SER A 78 22.96 -5.37 0.90
N GLN A 79 23.66 -6.50 0.84
CA GLN A 79 24.52 -6.91 -0.29
C GLN A 79 23.65 -7.34 -1.49
N ASP A 80 22.65 -6.52 -1.81
CA ASP A 80 21.50 -6.86 -2.62
C ASP A 80 21.65 -6.25 -4.01
N ARG A 81 22.06 -7.10 -4.96
CA ARG A 81 22.17 -6.80 -6.42
C ARG A 81 20.84 -6.30 -7.04
N ARG A 82 19.76 -6.18 -6.25
CA ARG A 82 18.47 -5.61 -6.65
C ARG A 82 18.48 -4.09 -6.63
N ALA A 83 19.29 -3.46 -5.78
CA ALA A 83 19.33 -2.00 -5.67
C ALA A 83 19.90 -1.33 -6.93
N ASP A 84 20.93 -1.90 -7.55
CA ASP A 84 21.48 -1.44 -8.82
C ASP A 84 20.43 -1.49 -9.95
N ARG A 85 19.65 -2.57 -10.02
CA ARG A 85 18.53 -2.71 -10.97
C ARG A 85 17.43 -1.67 -10.75
N TYR A 86 17.13 -1.32 -9.50
CA TYR A 86 16.18 -0.25 -9.21
C TYR A 86 16.70 1.12 -9.66
N LEU A 87 18.02 1.35 -9.59
CA LEU A 87 18.63 2.58 -10.08
C LEU A 87 18.62 2.66 -11.61
N GLU A 88 18.84 1.54 -12.31
CA GLU A 88 18.73 1.47 -13.78
C GLU A 88 17.31 1.78 -14.28
N SER A 89 16.29 1.35 -13.54
CA SER A 89 14.87 1.58 -13.87
C SER A 89 14.22 2.71 -13.05
N PHE A 90 15.01 3.61 -12.48
CA PHE A 90 14.54 4.54 -11.45
C PHE A 90 13.46 5.50 -11.94
N ASP A 91 13.62 6.05 -13.14
CA ASP A 91 12.61 6.93 -13.75
C ASP A 91 11.28 6.22 -13.94
N ALA A 92 11.35 4.96 -14.36
CA ALA A 92 10.22 4.08 -14.52
C ALA A 92 9.46 3.90 -13.18
N ILE A 93 10.20 3.64 -12.09
CA ILE A 93 9.64 3.51 -10.73
C ILE A 93 8.99 4.82 -10.27
N TRP A 94 9.63 5.96 -10.55
CA TRP A 94 9.09 7.27 -10.20
C TRP A 94 7.76 7.56 -10.93
N GLU A 95 7.69 7.27 -12.23
CA GLU A 95 6.45 7.42 -13.00
C GLU A 95 5.34 6.50 -12.49
N LEU A 96 5.67 5.25 -12.15
CA LEU A 96 4.71 4.32 -11.54
C LEU A 96 4.18 4.85 -10.20
N GLN A 97 5.06 5.35 -9.32
CA GLN A 97 4.64 5.94 -8.05
C GLN A 97 3.67 7.11 -8.29
N LYS A 98 3.98 8.03 -9.21
CA LYS A 98 3.09 9.16 -9.50
C LYS A 98 1.71 8.70 -9.95
N ALA A 99 1.66 7.67 -10.81
CA ALA A 99 0.40 7.08 -11.26
C ALA A 99 -0.40 6.49 -10.09
N LEU A 100 0.25 5.71 -9.21
CA LEU A 100 -0.40 5.12 -8.04
C LEU A 100 -0.89 6.16 -7.02
N LEU A 101 -0.12 7.23 -6.79
CA LEU A 101 -0.52 8.33 -5.91
C LEU A 101 -1.71 9.11 -6.49
N ALA A 102 -1.75 9.30 -7.81
CA ALA A 102 -2.90 9.90 -8.48
C ALA A 102 -4.14 8.99 -8.34
N GLU A 103 -3.99 7.69 -8.57
CA GLU A 103 -5.06 6.71 -8.41
C GLU A 103 -5.60 6.67 -6.97
N ALA A 104 -4.72 6.68 -5.97
CA ALA A 104 -5.07 6.71 -4.56
C ALA A 104 -5.90 7.96 -4.21
N LYS A 105 -5.50 9.14 -4.71
CA LYS A 105 -6.27 10.38 -4.54
C LYS A 105 -7.67 10.29 -5.17
N THR A 106 -7.78 9.78 -6.40
CA THR A 106 -9.09 9.61 -7.06
C THR A 106 -9.99 8.59 -6.36
N SER A 107 -9.40 7.67 -5.59
CA SER A 107 -10.10 6.61 -4.86
C SER A 107 -10.31 6.92 -3.37
N ASN A 108 -10.04 8.17 -2.92
CA ASN A 108 -10.10 8.59 -1.52
C ASN A 108 -9.33 7.70 -0.54
N LEU A 109 -8.20 7.14 -0.97
CA LEU A 109 -7.34 6.35 -0.09
C LEU A 109 -6.37 7.23 0.70
N SER A 110 -6.02 6.78 1.89
CA SER A 110 -5.03 7.45 2.73
C SER A 110 -3.65 7.35 2.09
N VAL A 111 -3.08 8.50 1.75
CA VAL A 111 -1.71 8.62 1.25
C VAL A 111 -0.85 9.19 2.36
N ILE A 112 0.18 8.45 2.78
CA ILE A 112 1.13 8.87 3.80
C ILE A 112 2.48 9.13 3.13
N ILE A 113 3.05 10.29 3.41
CA ILE A 113 4.36 10.68 2.90
C ILE A 113 5.45 10.07 3.78
N ASN A 114 6.27 9.22 3.19
CA ASN A 114 7.35 8.49 3.84
C ASN A 114 8.71 9.17 3.63
N ASP A 115 8.75 10.47 3.91
CA ASP A 115 9.98 11.25 3.82
C ASP A 115 10.76 11.19 5.16
N ASN A 116 10.06 11.04 6.29
CA ASN A 116 10.61 10.80 7.62
C ASN A 116 9.93 9.57 8.24
N LEU A 117 10.72 8.62 8.73
CA LEU A 117 10.22 7.36 9.29
C LEU A 117 9.31 7.58 10.51
N THR A 118 9.70 8.46 11.43
CA THR A 118 8.96 8.72 12.67
C THR A 118 7.61 9.35 12.37
N ASP A 119 7.59 10.34 11.47
CA ASP A 119 6.35 11.03 11.09
C ASP A 119 5.40 10.08 10.34
N ALA A 120 5.94 9.30 9.39
CA ALA A 120 5.17 8.31 8.65
C ALA A 120 4.59 7.25 9.58
N LEU A 121 5.37 6.74 10.54
CA LEU A 121 4.90 5.77 11.52
C LEU A 121 3.79 6.35 12.40
N ALA A 122 3.96 7.58 12.89
CA ALA A 122 2.93 8.26 13.69
C ALA A 122 1.63 8.43 12.89
N MET A 123 1.72 8.79 11.61
CA MET A 123 0.54 8.90 10.73
C MET A 123 -0.13 7.55 10.47
N ILE A 124 0.64 6.48 10.26
CA ILE A 124 0.10 5.12 10.09
C ILE A 124 -0.68 4.71 11.35
N MET A 125 -0.06 4.85 12.53
CA MET A 125 -0.69 4.50 13.79
C MET A 125 -1.96 5.31 14.04
N ARG A 126 -1.93 6.62 13.77
CA ARG A 126 -3.11 7.48 13.89
C ARG A 126 -4.24 7.05 12.97
N ASN A 127 -3.95 6.72 11.71
CA ASN A 127 -4.94 6.20 10.78
C ASN A 127 -5.55 4.89 11.29
N ILE A 128 -4.72 3.98 11.80
CA ILE A 128 -5.19 2.71 12.36
C ILE A 128 -6.13 2.95 13.54
N SER A 129 -5.70 3.74 14.52
CA SER A 129 -6.50 4.04 15.71
C SER A 129 -7.83 4.71 15.37
N ASN A 130 -7.84 5.64 14.41
CA ASN A 130 -9.07 6.30 13.96
C ASN A 130 -10.03 5.29 13.30
N SER A 131 -9.53 4.44 12.39
CA SER A 131 -10.37 3.43 11.73
C SER A 131 -10.96 2.41 12.72
N LEU A 132 -10.20 2.00 13.73
CA LEU A 132 -10.71 1.13 14.80
C LEU A 132 -11.82 1.80 15.62
N ARG A 133 -11.61 3.08 15.98
CA ARG A 133 -12.61 3.87 16.71
C ARG A 133 -13.90 4.04 15.91
N ASP A 134 -13.79 4.40 14.64
CA ASP A 134 -14.93 4.63 13.75
C ASP A 134 -15.74 3.35 13.51
N HIS A 135 -15.08 2.20 13.50
CA HIS A 135 -15.74 0.90 13.40
C HIS A 135 -16.51 0.55 14.68
N ASN A 136 -15.87 0.66 15.86
CA ASN A 136 -16.52 0.37 17.14
C ASN A 136 -17.76 1.25 17.39
N LEU A 137 -17.72 2.53 16.98
CA LEU A 137 -18.88 3.43 17.10
C LEU A 137 -20.05 3.01 16.21
N LYS A 138 -19.80 2.36 15.06
CA LYS A 138 -20.85 1.86 14.17
C LYS A 138 -21.47 0.56 14.68
N THR A 139 -20.66 -0.31 15.29
CA THR A 139 -21.16 -1.56 15.88
C THR A 139 -22.00 -1.31 17.13
N ASP A 140 -21.68 -0.29 17.94
CA ASP A 140 -22.47 0.05 19.14
C ASP A 140 -23.84 0.68 18.83
N GLN A 141 -24.08 1.13 17.59
CA GLN A 141 -25.35 1.73 17.16
C GLN A 141 -26.25 0.80 16.33
N SER A 142 -25.84 -0.46 16.10
CA SER A 142 -26.57 -1.47 15.31
C SER A 142 -27.10 -2.59 16.20
#